data_AF-A0A938E5M8-F1
#
_entry.id   AF-A0A938E5M8-F1
#
_cell.length_a   1.000
_cell.length_b   1.000
_cell.length_c   1.000
_cell.angle_alpha   90.00
_cell.angle_beta   90.00
_cell.angle_gamma   90.00
#
_symmetry.space_group_name_H-M   'P 1'
#
loop_
_entity.id
_entity.type
_entity.pdbx_description
1 polymer ?
#
loop_
_entity_poly.entity_id
_entity_poly.type
_entity_poly.pdbx_seq_one_letter_code
_entity_poly.pdbx_strand_id
1 'polypeptide(L)'
;MGEYASVAAAMSALVVALVSLTVTAQSLPKSTGAAVKALSVSAPKLNVAPTVATGAFKTAPYKRVELRTLYAAAFAGSKGSPRDCTLAEAFGPPELGEVEQSIRSQPALVKRLQLARIPVPVAAKAVQRGTIDGCG
;
A
#
# COMPACT_ATOMS: atom_id res chain seq x y z
N MET A 1 -13.85 18.37 -15.46
CA MET A 1 -12.97 17.21 -15.75
C MET A 1 -11.65 17.26 -14.96
N GLY A 2 -11.52 18.06 -13.89
CA GLY A 2 -10.27 18.18 -13.10
C GLY A 2 -10.30 17.48 -11.74
N GLU A 3 -11.43 16.89 -11.35
CA GLU A 3 -11.67 16.42 -9.97
C GLU A 3 -11.20 14.98 -9.72
N TYR A 4 -11.00 14.19 -10.78
CA TYR A 4 -10.50 12.80 -10.69
C TYR A 4 -8.96 12.71 -10.76
N ALA A 5 -8.30 13.79 -11.19
CA ALA A 5 -6.85 13.79 -11.38
C ALA A 5 -6.08 13.86 -10.05
N SER A 6 -6.64 14.52 -9.04
CA SER A 6 -6.05 14.68 -7.71
C SER A 6 -6.09 13.38 -6.90
N VAL A 7 -7.20 12.64 -6.93
CA VAL A 7 -7.33 11.33 -6.24
C VAL A 7 -6.47 10.26 -6.92
N ALA A 8 -6.42 10.27 -8.26
CA ALA A 8 -5.55 9.38 -9.04
C ALA A 8 -4.05 9.64 -8.78
N ALA A 9 -3.65 10.89 -8.53
CA ALA A 9 -2.26 11.24 -8.23
C ALA A 9 -1.81 10.69 -6.86
N ALA A 10 -2.64 10.81 -5.82
CA ALA A 10 -2.37 10.23 -4.51
C ALA A 10 -2.31 8.69 -4.55
N MET A 11 -3.16 8.08 -5.38
CA MET A 11 -3.12 6.63 -5.63
C MET A 11 -1.85 6.18 -6.33
N SER A 12 -1.30 7.00 -7.23
CA SER A 12 -0.09 6.68 -7.97
C SER A 12 1.13 6.58 -7.05
N ALA A 13 1.21 7.40 -5.99
CA ALA A 13 2.27 7.29 -4.98
C ALA A 13 2.17 5.99 -4.16
N LEU A 14 0.96 5.55 -3.83
CA LEU A 14 0.65 4.31 -3.13
C LEU A 14 0.99 3.05 -3.95
N VAL A 15 0.70 3.13 -5.23
CA VAL A 15 1.12 2.16 -6.24
C VAL A 15 2.62 2.12 -6.37
N VAL A 16 3.29 3.26 -6.42
CA VAL A 16 4.75 3.35 -6.46
C VAL A 16 5.35 2.78 -5.17
N ALA A 17 4.72 2.94 -4.01
CA ALA A 17 5.14 2.29 -2.77
C ALA A 17 5.02 0.76 -2.86
N LEU A 18 3.88 0.23 -3.34
CA LEU A 18 3.66 -1.20 -3.56
C LEU A 18 4.64 -1.80 -4.58
N VAL A 19 4.90 -1.09 -5.67
CA VAL A 19 5.93 -1.46 -6.67
C VAL A 19 7.31 -1.42 -6.03
N SER A 20 7.64 -0.37 -5.27
CA SER A 20 8.95 -0.21 -4.63
C SER A 20 9.26 -1.28 -3.58
N LEU A 21 8.23 -1.78 -2.88
CA LEU A 21 8.33 -2.94 -1.98
C LEU A 21 8.56 -4.26 -2.70
N THR A 22 8.14 -4.36 -3.95
CA THR A 22 8.15 -5.59 -4.73
C THR A 22 9.21 -5.59 -5.83
N VAL A 23 9.88 -4.47 -6.13
CA VAL A 23 10.97 -4.37 -7.12
C VAL A 23 12.13 -5.33 -6.82
N THR A 24 12.33 -5.73 -5.56
CA THR A 24 13.35 -6.73 -5.19
C THR A 24 12.81 -8.17 -5.11
N ALA A 25 11.48 -8.37 -5.16
CA ALA A 25 10.87 -9.68 -4.94
C ALA A 25 9.94 -10.10 -6.10
N GLN A 26 10.20 -11.28 -6.66
CA GLN A 26 9.30 -11.89 -7.66
C GLN A 26 7.92 -12.25 -7.08
N SER A 27 7.78 -12.28 -5.75
CA SER A 27 6.55 -12.63 -5.04
C SER A 27 6.35 -11.79 -3.77
N LEU A 28 5.11 -11.73 -3.27
CA LEU A 28 4.82 -11.09 -1.99
C LEU A 28 5.48 -11.86 -0.83
N PRO A 29 5.95 -11.17 0.22
CA PRO A 29 6.54 -11.83 1.38
C PRO A 29 5.53 -12.76 2.06
N LYS A 30 5.90 -14.05 2.19
CA LYS A 30 5.06 -15.06 2.85
C LYS A 30 5.41 -15.28 4.33
N SER A 31 6.54 -14.74 4.80
CA SER A 31 6.99 -14.84 6.18
C SER A 31 7.19 -13.47 6.82
N THR A 32 6.99 -13.41 8.14
CA THR A 32 7.16 -12.18 8.91
C THR A 32 8.55 -11.58 8.73
N GLY A 33 9.60 -12.39 8.77
CA GLY A 33 10.98 -11.90 8.59
C GLY A 33 11.21 -11.27 7.21
N ALA A 34 10.69 -11.88 6.14
CA ALA A 34 10.78 -11.33 4.80
C ALA A 34 9.96 -10.03 4.65
N ALA A 35 8.77 -9.96 5.25
CA ALA A 35 7.94 -8.77 5.24
C ALA A 35 8.60 -7.60 5.99
N VAL A 36 9.10 -7.85 7.20
CA VAL A 36 9.82 -6.85 8.00
C VAL A 36 11.06 -6.35 7.28
N LYS A 37 11.85 -7.25 6.67
CA LYS A 37 13.02 -6.86 5.87
C LYS A 37 12.63 -5.98 4.68
N ALA A 38 11.59 -6.38 3.93
CA ALA A 38 11.11 -5.61 2.79
C ALA A 38 10.65 -4.19 3.20
N LEU A 39 9.85 -4.10 4.27
CA LEU A 39 9.36 -2.85 4.82
C LEU A 39 10.49 -1.95 5.34
N SER A 40 11.50 -2.51 6.02
CA SER A 40 12.64 -1.74 6.51
C SER A 40 13.50 -1.17 5.39
N VAL A 41 13.57 -1.84 4.24
CA VAL A 41 14.32 -1.36 3.07
C VAL A 41 13.52 -0.34 2.27
N SER A 42 12.19 -0.47 2.22
CA SER A 42 11.33 0.39 1.41
C SER A 42 10.87 1.66 2.13
N ALA A 43 10.63 1.61 3.44
CA ALA A 43 10.10 2.74 4.19
C ALA A 43 10.94 4.03 4.05
N PRO A 44 12.29 3.98 4.06
CA PRO A 44 13.09 5.18 3.86
C PRO A 44 12.90 5.83 2.48
N LYS A 45 12.57 5.04 1.44
CA LYS A 45 12.26 5.56 0.09
C LYS A 45 10.94 6.33 0.04
N LEU A 46 10.12 6.17 1.07
CA LEU A 46 8.86 6.87 1.27
C LEU A 46 9.00 7.96 2.34
N ASN A 47 10.23 8.34 2.74
CA ASN A 47 10.49 9.29 3.83
C ASN A 47 9.90 8.88 5.20
N VAL A 48 9.73 7.57 5.44
CA VAL A 48 9.20 7.05 6.71
C VAL A 48 10.25 6.19 7.40
N ALA A 49 10.32 6.31 8.73
CA ALA A 49 11.21 5.47 9.53
C ALA A 49 10.83 3.98 9.42
N PRO A 50 11.79 3.05 9.30
CA PRO A 50 11.54 1.61 9.27
C PRO A 50 10.67 1.09 10.42
N THR A 51 10.84 1.67 11.62
CA THR A 51 10.07 1.34 12.82
C THR A 51 8.58 1.63 12.68
N VAL A 52 8.21 2.67 11.93
CA VAL A 52 6.81 3.04 11.68
C VAL A 52 6.15 2.03 10.75
N ALA A 53 6.80 1.69 9.62
CA ALA A 53 6.27 0.70 8.68
C ALA A 53 6.18 -0.70 9.31
N THR A 54 7.21 -1.12 10.06
CA THR A 54 7.21 -2.41 10.75
C THR A 54 6.25 -2.44 11.95
N GLY A 55 6.02 -1.29 12.61
CA GLY A 55 4.97 -1.11 13.60
C GLY A 55 3.58 -1.33 13.00
N ALA A 56 3.28 -0.68 11.87
CA ALA A 56 2.02 -0.86 11.16
C ALA A 56 1.81 -2.32 10.72
N PHE A 57 2.86 -3.02 10.29
CA PHE A 57 2.77 -4.45 10.00
C PHE A 57 2.38 -5.28 11.22
N LYS A 58 2.91 -4.94 12.41
CA LYS A 58 2.61 -5.65 13.66
C LYS A 58 1.16 -5.47 14.09
N THR A 59 0.59 -4.28 13.89
CA THR A 59 -0.79 -3.93 14.29
C THR A 59 -1.83 -4.20 13.19
N ALA A 60 -1.41 -4.56 11.99
CA ALA A 60 -2.30 -4.85 10.86
C ALA A 60 -3.36 -5.93 11.21
N PRO A 61 -4.67 -5.68 10.97
CA PRO A 61 -5.78 -6.56 11.37
C PRO A 61 -5.97 -7.78 10.45
N TYR A 62 -4.89 -8.30 9.86
CA TYR A 62 -4.94 -9.39 8.89
C TYR A 62 -4.18 -10.62 9.40
N LYS A 63 -4.75 -11.81 9.17
CA LYS A 63 -4.08 -13.08 9.52
C LYS A 63 -2.94 -13.44 8.55
N ARG A 64 -3.08 -13.09 7.27
CA ARG A 64 -2.10 -13.41 6.21
C ARG A 64 -0.98 -12.37 6.16
N VAL A 65 0.27 -12.84 6.12
CA VAL A 65 1.48 -11.98 6.08
C VAL A 65 1.46 -11.07 4.85
N GLU A 66 1.01 -11.59 3.71
CA GLU A 66 0.94 -10.84 2.47
C GLU A 66 0.02 -9.62 2.61
N LEU A 67 -1.16 -9.81 3.22
CA LEU A 67 -2.13 -8.73 3.44
C LEU A 67 -1.64 -7.72 4.47
N ARG A 68 -1.00 -8.19 5.56
CA ARG A 68 -0.34 -7.30 6.53
C ARG A 68 0.74 -6.45 5.88
N THR A 69 1.48 -7.03 4.93
CA THR A 69 2.53 -6.32 4.18
C THR A 69 1.92 -5.26 3.28
N LEU A 70 0.85 -5.59 2.53
CA LEU A 70 0.13 -4.62 1.70
C LEU A 70 -0.44 -3.46 2.53
N TYR A 71 -1.03 -3.76 3.68
CA TYR A 71 -1.51 -2.77 4.63
C TYR A 71 -0.38 -1.85 5.13
N ALA A 72 0.71 -2.43 5.63
CA ALA A 72 1.83 -1.66 6.19
C ALA A 72 2.55 -0.81 5.14
N ALA A 73 2.65 -1.32 3.91
CA ALA A 73 3.15 -0.60 2.76
C ALA A 73 2.29 0.63 2.45
N ALA A 74 0.97 0.44 2.39
CA ALA A 74 0.01 1.51 2.15
C ALA A 74 0.06 2.56 3.26
N PHE A 75 0.08 2.11 4.52
CA PHE A 75 0.25 2.98 5.69
C PHE A 75 1.51 3.83 5.60
N ALA A 76 2.66 3.22 5.31
CA ALA A 76 3.92 3.94 5.22
C ALA A 76 3.95 4.91 4.03
N GLY A 77 3.38 4.52 2.87
CA GLY A 77 3.24 5.39 1.72
C GLY A 77 2.43 6.65 2.05
N SER A 78 1.30 6.48 2.71
CA SER A 78 0.44 7.60 3.13
C SER A 78 1.08 8.46 4.20
N LYS A 79 1.66 7.87 5.24
CA LYS A 79 2.36 8.61 6.32
C LYS A 79 3.52 9.47 5.79
N GLY A 80 4.19 8.98 4.74
CA GLY A 80 5.30 9.65 4.07
C GLY A 80 4.91 10.77 3.11
N SER A 81 3.63 10.83 2.74
CA SER A 81 3.07 11.78 1.79
C SER A 81 2.01 12.66 2.45
N PRO A 82 2.39 13.69 3.23
CA PRO A 82 1.44 14.57 3.90
C PRO A 82 0.48 15.28 2.91
N ARG A 83 0.94 15.57 1.69
CA ARG A 83 0.08 16.13 0.63
C ARG A 83 -1.06 15.19 0.24
N ASP A 84 -0.79 13.88 0.12
CA ASP A 84 -1.81 12.89 -0.24
C ASP A 84 -2.86 12.78 0.87
N CYS A 85 -2.44 12.91 2.13
CA CYS A 85 -3.36 12.93 3.27
C CYS A 85 -4.20 14.21 3.33
N THR A 86 -3.62 15.39 3.11
CA THR A 86 -4.41 16.63 3.04
C THR A 86 -5.44 16.60 1.89
N LEU A 87 -5.09 16.00 0.76
CA LEU A 87 -6.05 15.78 -0.34
C LEU A 87 -7.15 14.79 0.06
N ALA A 88 -6.82 13.69 0.75
CA ALA A 88 -7.81 12.74 1.25
C ALA A 88 -8.73 13.37 2.33
N GLU A 89 -8.23 14.29 3.15
CA GLU A 89 -9.06 15.05 4.09
C GLU A 89 -10.02 16.01 3.37
N ALA A 90 -9.57 16.66 2.29
CA ALA A 90 -10.37 17.62 1.54
C ALA A 90 -11.41 16.97 0.62
N PHE A 91 -11.08 15.84 0.00
CA PHE A 91 -11.89 15.19 -1.03
C PHE A 91 -12.48 13.83 -0.59
N GLY A 92 -12.15 13.39 0.62
CA GLY A 92 -12.50 12.07 1.13
C GLY A 92 -11.44 11.01 0.83
N PRO A 93 -11.43 9.90 1.60
CA PRO A 93 -10.55 8.78 1.31
C PRO A 93 -10.91 8.17 -0.05
N PRO A 94 -9.93 7.55 -0.72
CA PRO A 94 -10.16 6.92 -2.01
C PRO A 94 -11.23 5.83 -1.95
N GLU A 95 -12.06 5.75 -2.99
CA GLU A 95 -13.05 4.69 -3.09
C GLU A 95 -12.40 3.34 -3.36
N LEU A 96 -13.01 2.26 -2.87
CA LEU A 96 -12.45 0.91 -3.02
C LEU A 96 -12.31 0.53 -4.51
N GLY A 97 -13.25 0.98 -5.36
CA GLY A 97 -13.21 0.76 -6.80
C GLY A 97 -12.00 1.40 -7.48
N GLU A 98 -11.59 2.59 -7.03
CA GLU A 98 -10.40 3.29 -7.55
C GLU A 98 -9.12 2.56 -7.14
N VAL A 99 -9.04 2.08 -5.90
CA VAL A 99 -7.92 1.25 -5.43
C VAL A 99 -7.82 -0.05 -6.24
N GLU A 100 -8.95 -0.71 -6.48
CA GLU A 100 -9.00 -1.91 -7.32
C GLU A 100 -8.53 -1.63 -8.74
N GLN A 101 -9.02 -0.56 -9.36
CA GLN A 101 -8.63 -0.17 -10.71
C GLN A 101 -7.13 0.15 -10.78
N SER A 102 -6.61 0.87 -9.79
CA SER A 102 -5.20 1.21 -9.69
C SER A 102 -4.29 -0.03 -9.52
N ILE A 103 -4.75 -1.04 -8.77
CA ILE A 103 -4.09 -2.35 -8.70
C ILE A 103 -4.14 -3.07 -10.06
N ARG A 104 -5.30 -3.08 -10.73
CA ARG A 104 -5.47 -3.74 -12.04
C ARG A 104 -4.62 -3.11 -13.14
N SER A 105 -4.41 -1.79 -13.10
CA SER A 105 -3.54 -1.06 -14.03
C SER A 105 -2.05 -1.44 -13.91
N GLN A 106 -1.68 -2.24 -12.91
CA GLN A 106 -0.31 -2.72 -12.72
C GLN A 106 -0.19 -4.23 -12.95
N PRO A 107 0.16 -4.66 -14.17
CA PRO A 107 0.23 -6.09 -14.49
C PRO A 107 1.22 -6.86 -13.62
N ALA A 108 2.33 -6.23 -13.21
CA ALA A 108 3.31 -6.84 -12.32
C ALA A 108 2.74 -7.11 -10.91
N LEU A 109 1.97 -6.18 -10.35
CA LEU A 109 1.33 -6.34 -9.06
C LEU A 109 0.21 -7.38 -9.13
N VAL A 110 -0.63 -7.34 -10.17
CA VAL A 110 -1.67 -8.35 -10.41
C VAL A 110 -1.08 -9.75 -10.48
N LYS A 111 0.01 -9.95 -11.24
CA LYS A 111 0.70 -11.24 -11.34
C LYS A 111 1.20 -11.72 -9.97
N ARG A 112 1.76 -10.83 -9.15
CA ARG A 112 2.23 -11.17 -7.79
C ARG A 112 1.07 -11.54 -6.86
N LEU A 113 -0.05 -10.84 -6.95
CA LEU A 113 -1.27 -11.14 -6.19
C LEU A 113 -1.84 -12.52 -6.58
N GLN A 114 -1.87 -12.82 -7.88
CA GLN A 114 -2.28 -14.13 -8.39
C GLN A 114 -1.37 -15.25 -7.87
N LEU A 115 -0.04 -15.07 -7.91
CA LEU A 115 0.92 -16.03 -7.35
C LEU A 115 0.76 -16.23 -5.84
N ALA A 116 0.32 -15.20 -5.12
CA ALA A 116 0.00 -15.26 -3.69
C ALA A 116 -1.42 -15.80 -3.41
N ARG A 117 -2.23 -16.10 -4.43
CA ARG A 117 -3.66 -16.45 -4.32
C ARG A 117 -4.43 -15.41 -3.51
N ILE A 118 -4.26 -14.13 -3.86
CA ILE A 118 -4.96 -13.00 -3.26
C ILE A 118 -5.78 -12.33 -4.37
N PRO A 119 -7.12 -12.30 -4.26
CA PRO A 119 -7.93 -11.59 -5.23
C PRO A 119 -7.77 -10.07 -5.06
N VAL A 120 -7.82 -9.33 -6.16
CA VAL A 120 -7.64 -7.87 -6.19
C VAL A 120 -8.55 -7.14 -5.19
N PRO A 121 -9.86 -7.45 -5.06
CA PRO A 121 -10.71 -6.79 -4.08
C PRO A 121 -10.23 -6.93 -2.62
N VAL A 122 -9.63 -8.07 -2.26
CA VAL A 122 -9.09 -8.30 -0.91
C VAL A 122 -7.80 -7.53 -0.71
N ALA A 123 -6.94 -7.46 -1.73
CA ALA A 123 -5.74 -6.63 -1.70
C ALA A 123 -6.11 -5.14 -1.59
N ALA A 124 -7.10 -4.68 -2.37
CA ALA A 124 -7.58 -3.31 -2.38
C ALA A 124 -8.09 -2.88 -1.01
N LYS A 125 -8.87 -3.73 -0.31
CA LYS A 125 -9.31 -3.45 1.06
C LYS A 125 -8.14 -3.28 2.03
N ALA A 126 -7.12 -4.14 1.92
CA ALA A 126 -5.93 -4.04 2.76
C ALA A 126 -5.15 -2.74 2.52
N VAL A 127 -5.00 -2.37 1.24
CA VAL A 127 -4.34 -1.14 0.82
C VAL A 127 -5.14 0.09 1.28
N GLN A 128 -6.43 0.17 0.96
CA GLN A 128 -7.32 1.27 1.34
C GLN A 128 -7.32 1.50 2.85
N ARG A 129 -7.42 0.41 3.63
CA ARG A 129 -7.39 0.51 5.09
C ARG A 129 -6.05 1.06 5.59
N GLY A 130 -4.93 0.57 5.04
CA GLY A 130 -3.60 1.07 5.37
C GLY A 130 -3.44 2.55 5.04
N THR A 131 -3.96 2.99 3.90
CA THR A 131 -3.98 4.41 3.49
C THR A 131 -4.72 5.28 4.50
N ILE A 132 -5.95 4.89 4.86
CA ILE A 132 -6.79 5.64 5.80
C ILE A 132 -6.10 5.73 7.16
N ASP A 133 -5.66 4.58 7.70
CA ASP A 133 -5.00 4.54 9.01
C ASP A 133 -3.64 5.27 8.99
N GLY A 134 -2.98 5.36 7.82
CA GLY A 134 -1.72 6.08 7.65
C GLY A 134 -1.86 7.59 7.59
N CYS A 135 -3.01 8.10 7.14
CA CYS A 135 -3.31 9.53 7.14
C CYS A 135 -3.88 10.05 8.46
N GLY A 136 -4.41 9.17 9.31
CA GLY A 136 -4.71 9.46 10.72
C GLY A 136 -3.47 9.52 11.60
#